data_AF-A0A508TD35-F1
#
_entry.id   AF-A0A508TD35-F1
#
_cell.length_a   1.000
_cell.length_b   1.000
_cell.length_c   1.000
_cell.angle_alpha   90.00
_cell.angle_beta   90.00
_cell.angle_gamma   90.00
#
_symmetry.space_group_name_H-M   'P 1'
#
loop_
_entity.id
_entity.type
_entity.pdbx_description
1 polymer ?
#
loop_
_entity_poly.entity_id
_entity_poly.type
_entity_poly.pdbx_seq_one_letter_code
_entity_poly.pdbx_strand_id
1 'polypeptide(L)'
;MRDQTGGFGSKAYASEELVAEMTAAFVCATLSISPTVRHADYIGNWIDVLRGDNRAIFHAASKASRAADLLLGFRAPPPASTEHEAPDGQEA
;
A
#
# COMPACT_ATOMS: atom_id res chain seq x y z
N MET A 1 -17.10 -10.61 -8.90
CA MET A 1 -17.12 -9.37 -9.70
C MET A 1 -17.83 -8.32 -8.86
N ARG A 2 -17.26 -7.11 -8.70
CA ARG A 2 -17.86 -6.05 -7.88
C ARG A 2 -18.73 -5.12 -8.71
N ASP A 3 -19.63 -4.44 -8.02
CA ASP A 3 -20.54 -3.42 -8.54
C ASP A 3 -19.81 -2.08 -8.69
N GLN A 4 -19.70 -1.57 -9.92
CA GLN A 4 -19.01 -0.32 -10.27
C GLN A 4 -19.99 0.87 -10.42
N THR A 5 -21.24 0.73 -9.98
CA THR A 5 -22.28 1.74 -10.18
C THR A 5 -22.19 2.94 -9.21
N GLY A 6 -21.29 2.90 -8.22
CA GLY A 6 -21.12 3.96 -7.24
C GLY A 6 -20.50 5.23 -7.84
N GLY A 7 -21.27 6.32 -7.90
CA GLY A 7 -20.79 7.62 -8.34
C GLY A 7 -19.75 8.24 -7.39
N PHE A 8 -19.00 9.21 -7.92
CA PHE A 8 -18.04 10.02 -7.16
C PHE A 8 -18.70 10.63 -5.91
N GLY A 9 -18.05 10.51 -4.76
CA GLY A 9 -18.57 10.99 -3.47
C GLY A 9 -19.53 10.05 -2.74
N SER A 10 -19.87 8.89 -3.33
CA SER A 10 -20.66 7.88 -2.61
C SER A 10 -19.84 7.16 -1.52
N LYS A 11 -20.52 6.57 -0.53
CA LYS A 11 -19.86 5.79 0.53
C LYS A 11 -19.07 4.60 -0.01
N ALA A 12 -19.59 3.94 -1.04
CA ALA A 12 -18.90 2.82 -1.71
C ALA A 12 -17.60 3.32 -2.37
N TYR A 13 -17.69 4.41 -3.14
CA TYR A 13 -16.54 5.06 -3.77
C TYR A 13 -15.49 5.50 -2.73
N ALA A 14 -15.91 6.14 -1.64
CA ALA A 14 -15.01 6.55 -0.56
C ALA A 14 -14.29 5.36 0.13
N SER A 15 -14.97 4.22 0.25
CA SER A 15 -14.36 2.98 0.78
C SER A 15 -13.31 2.42 -0.17
N GLU A 16 -13.52 2.52 -1.48
CA GLU A 16 -12.57 2.06 -2.50
C GLU A 16 -11.35 2.96 -2.57
N GLU A 17 -11.55 4.29 -2.56
CA GLU A 17 -10.46 5.28 -2.47
C GLU A 17 -9.61 5.04 -1.22
N LEU A 18 -10.23 4.78 -0.07
CA LEU A 18 -9.50 4.48 1.17
C LEU A 18 -8.60 3.23 1.02
N VAL A 19 -9.10 2.16 0.39
CA VAL A 19 -8.30 0.94 0.13
C VAL A 19 -7.16 1.23 -0.85
N ALA A 20 -7.43 1.97 -1.93
CA ALA A 20 -6.44 2.31 -2.94
C ALA A 20 -5.30 3.16 -2.35
N GLU A 21 -5.63 4.13 -1.51
CA GLU A 21 -4.68 5.04 -0.87
C GLU A 21 -3.83 4.35 0.19
N MET A 22 -4.43 3.48 1.01
CA MET A 22 -3.67 2.63 1.93
C MET A 22 -2.73 1.67 1.17
N THR A 23 -3.18 1.11 0.05
CA THR A 23 -2.34 0.24 -0.80
C THR A 23 -1.14 1.01 -1.33
N ALA A 24 -1.37 2.21 -1.88
CA ALA A 24 -0.30 3.09 -2.36
C ALA A 24 0.68 3.44 -1.24
N ALA A 25 0.18 3.79 -0.04
CA ALA A 25 1.01 4.10 1.11
C ALA A 25 1.89 2.90 1.54
N PHE A 26 1.34 1.68 1.58
CA PHE A 26 2.11 0.48 1.90
C PHE A 26 3.21 0.21 0.88
N VAL A 27 2.89 0.28 -0.42
CA VAL A 27 3.86 0.09 -1.49
C VAL A 27 4.96 1.15 -1.45
N CYS A 28 4.59 2.43 -1.28
CA CYS A 28 5.56 3.52 -1.15
C CYS A 28 6.50 3.31 0.04
N ALA A 29 5.97 2.90 1.19
CA ALA A 29 6.77 2.58 2.37
C ALA A 29 7.73 1.42 2.11
N THR A 30 7.28 0.34 1.46
CA THR A 30 8.15 -0.81 1.13
C THR A 30 9.24 -0.45 0.13
N LEU A 31 8.95 0.42 -0.83
CA LEU A 31 9.89 0.80 -1.88
C LEU A 31 10.73 2.03 -1.52
N SER A 32 10.59 2.56 -0.30
CA SER A 32 11.24 3.82 0.13
C SER A 32 10.95 4.99 -0.82
N ILE A 33 9.75 5.02 -1.40
CA ILE A 33 9.28 6.11 -2.25
C ILE A 33 8.61 7.15 -1.37
N SER A 34 9.05 8.41 -1.47
CA SER A 34 8.36 9.51 -0.82
C SER A 34 7.06 9.81 -1.58
N PRO A 35 5.88 9.71 -0.93
CA PRO A 35 4.63 10.00 -1.61
C PRO A 35 4.50 11.50 -1.86
N THR A 36 4.05 11.87 -3.05
CA THR A 36 3.58 13.23 -3.32
C THR A 36 2.20 13.41 -2.67
N VAL A 37 1.97 14.55 -2.03
CA VAL A 37 0.66 14.88 -1.43
C VAL A 37 -0.44 14.77 -2.48
N ARG A 38 -1.47 13.97 -2.19
CA ARG A 38 -2.72 13.95 -2.98
C ARG A 38 -3.79 14.76 -2.25
N HIS A 39 -4.65 15.42 -3.04
CA HIS A 39 -5.59 16.45 -2.59
C HIS A 39 -6.33 16.06 -1.30
N ALA A 40 -6.35 16.98 -0.33
CA ALA A 40 -6.91 16.76 1.00
C ALA A 40 -8.43 16.51 1.01
N ASP A 41 -9.10 16.72 -0.14
CA ASP A 41 -10.55 16.60 -0.30
C ASP A 41 -11.07 15.17 -0.02
N TYR A 42 -10.23 14.14 -0.19
CA TYR A 42 -10.59 12.74 0.12
C TYR A 42 -10.61 12.45 1.63
N ILE A 43 -9.92 13.23 2.45
CA ILE A 43 -9.85 13.03 3.90
C ILE A 43 -11.23 13.23 4.55
N GLY A 44 -12.00 14.23 4.07
CA GLY A 44 -13.36 14.48 4.54
C GLY A 44 -14.26 13.25 4.33
N ASN A 45 -14.28 12.72 3.11
CA ASN A 45 -15.09 11.55 2.76
C ASN A 45 -14.65 10.28 3.53
N TRP A 46 -13.36 10.11 3.82
CA TRP A 46 -12.90 8.97 4.64
C TRP A 46 -13.28 9.11 6.10
N ILE A 47 -13.25 10.33 6.67
CA ILE A 47 -13.71 10.56 8.04
C ILE A 47 -15.18 10.15 8.20
N ASP A 48 -16.03 10.43 7.22
CA ASP A 48 -17.45 10.04 7.25
C ASP A 48 -17.62 8.52 7.18
N VAL A 49 -16.83 7.83 6.36
CA VAL A 49 -16.79 6.35 6.30
C VAL A 49 -16.38 5.78 7.65
N LEU A 50 -15.32 6.32 8.26
CA LEU A 50 -14.77 5.85 9.53
C LEU A 50 -15.71 6.12 10.72
N ARG A 51 -16.40 7.27 10.73
CA ARG A 51 -17.44 7.58 11.73
C ARG A 51 -18.64 6.67 11.60
N GLY A 52 -18.98 6.26 10.38
CA GLY A 52 -20.10 5.36 10.11
C GLY A 52 -19.83 3.88 10.41
N ASP A 53 -18.55 3.47 10.52
CA ASP A 53 -18.14 2.11 10.86
C ASP A 53 -16.70 2.09 11.42
N ASN A 54 -16.58 1.93 12.74
CA ASN A 54 -15.28 1.86 13.42
C ASN A 54 -14.39 0.70 12.96
N ARG A 55 -14.95 -0.34 12.31
CA ARG A 55 -14.20 -1.46 11.75
C ARG A 55 -13.78 -1.25 10.30
N ALA A 56 -14.26 -0.19 9.65
CA ALA A 56 -13.95 0.11 8.26
C ALA A 56 -12.45 0.24 8.01
N ILE A 57 -11.71 0.83 8.95
CA ILE A 57 -10.25 0.97 8.83
C ILE A 57 -9.53 -0.39 8.80
N PHE A 58 -9.96 -1.35 9.62
CA PHE A 58 -9.34 -2.69 9.65
C PHE A 58 -9.68 -3.49 8.39
N HIS A 59 -10.92 -3.37 7.91
CA HIS A 59 -11.33 -4.00 6.65
C HIS A 59 -10.58 -3.39 5.45
N ALA A 60 -10.41 -2.07 5.43
CA ALA A 60 -9.65 -1.38 4.40
C ALA A 60 -8.18 -1.79 4.44
N ALA A 61 -7.55 -1.78 5.63
CA ALA A 61 -6.18 -2.22 5.84
C ALA A 61 -5.95 -3.65 5.36
N SER A 62 -6.82 -4.58 5.75
CA SER A 62 -6.70 -5.99 5.35
C SER A 62 -6.76 -6.19 3.83
N LYS A 63 -7.65 -5.45 3.14
CA LYS A 63 -7.71 -5.46 1.68
C LYS A 63 -6.46 -4.84 1.06
N ALA A 64 -6.02 -3.71 1.60
CA ALA A 64 -4.84 -2.98 1.13
C ALA A 64 -3.55 -3.80 1.28
N SER A 65 -3.36 -4.51 2.39
CA SER A 65 -2.22 -5.41 2.59
C SER A 65 -2.17 -6.48 1.52
N ARG A 66 -3.29 -7.17 1.24
CA ARG A 66 -3.34 -8.21 0.18
C ARG A 66 -3.06 -7.66 -1.21
N ALA A 67 -3.51 -6.44 -1.49
CA ALA A 67 -3.23 -5.76 -2.75
C ALA A 67 -1.75 -5.37 -2.86
N ALA A 68 -1.16 -4.82 -1.79
CA ALA A 68 0.26 -4.48 -1.74
C ALA A 68 1.14 -5.72 -1.87
N ASP A 69 0.83 -6.82 -1.17
CA ASP A 69 1.55 -8.10 -1.27
C ASP A 69 1.52 -8.64 -2.70
N LEU A 70 0.37 -8.57 -3.38
CA LEU A 70 0.24 -8.95 -4.78
C LEU A 70 1.16 -8.10 -5.68
N LEU A 71 1.11 -6.76 -5.52
CA LEU A 71 1.93 -5.84 -6.32
C LEU A 71 3.44 -6.08 -6.10
N LEU A 72 3.84 -6.24 -4.84
CA LEU A 72 5.22 -6.48 -4.45
C LEU A 72 5.68 -7.90 -4.83
N GLY A 73 4.76 -8.85 -4.99
CA GLY A 73 5.06 -10.21 -5.47
C GLY A 73 5.55 -10.26 -6.93
N PHE A 74 5.31 -9.23 -7.73
CA PHE A 74 5.84 -9.12 -9.09
C PHE A 74 7.30 -8.62 -9.16
N ARG A 75 7.91 -8.29 -8.02
CA ARG A 75 9.33 -7.90 -7.95
C ARG A 75 10.23 -9.09 -8.27
N ALA A 76 11.26 -8.87 -9.10
CA ALA A 76 12.35 -9.82 -9.25
C ALA A 76 13.06 -10.02 -7.90
N PRO A 77 13.41 -11.26 -7.52
CA PRO A 77 14.18 -11.49 -6.30
C PRO A 77 15.45 -10.62 -6.35
N PRO A 78 15.89 -10.04 -5.22
CA PRO A 78 17.13 -9.28 -5.20
C PRO A 78 18.25 -10.16 -5.78
N PRO A 79 19.19 -9.60 -6.56
CA PRO A 79 20.32 -10.37 -7.03
C PRO A 79 20.98 -11.03 -5.83
N ALA A 80 21.28 -12.33 -5.94
CA ALA A 80 21.92 -13.08 -4.89
C ALA A 80 23.16 -12.28 -4.42
N SER A 81 23.19 -11.92 -3.14
CA SER A 81 24.32 -11.22 -2.55
C SER A 81 25.55 -12.07 -2.82
N THR A 82 26.43 -11.61 -3.72
CA THR A 82 27.76 -12.20 -3.84
C THR A 82 28.46 -11.91 -2.53
N GLU A 83 28.61 -12.92 -1.68
CA GLU A 83 29.48 -12.86 -0.52
C GLU A 83 30.87 -12.43 -1.03
N HIS A 84 31.28 -11.23 -0.65
CA HIS A 84 32.63 -10.76 -0.90
C HIS A 84 33.52 -11.48 0.10
N GLU A 85 34.03 -12.65 -0.30
CA GLU A 85 35.07 -13.37 0.42
C GLU A 85 36.30 -12.44 0.47
N ALA A 86 36.57 -11.91 1.66
CA ALA A 86 37.76 -11.10 1.90
C ALA A 86 39.01 -11.96 1.63
N PRO A 87 40.04 -11.44 0.94
CA PRO A 87 41.23 -12.23 0.67
C PRO A 87 41.93 -12.56 1.99
N ASP A 88 42.05 -13.86 2.26
CA ASP A 88 42.72 -14.40 3.44
C ASP A 88 44.18 -13.93 3.47
N GLY A 89 44.63 -13.53 4.66
CA GLY A 89 45.91 -12.90 4.88
C GLY A 89 47.06 -13.82 4.50
N GLN A 90 47.88 -13.38 3.55
CA GLN A 90 49.14 -14.02 3.22
C GLN A 90 50.17 -13.69 4.31
N GLU A 91 50.38 -14.59 5.26
CA GLU A 91 51.58 -14.60 6.11
C GLU A 91 52.62 -15.59 5.58
N ALA A 92 53.88 -15.15 5.74
CA ALA A 92 55.10 -15.62 5.10
C ALA A 92 55.79 -16.79 5.82
#